data_AF-A0A7W1SH60-F1
#
_entry.id   AF-A0A7W1SH60-F1
#
_cell.length_a   1.000
_cell.length_b   1.000
_cell.length_c   1.000
_cell.angle_alpha   90.00
_cell.angle_beta   90.00
_cell.angle_gamma   90.00
#
_symmetry.space_group_name_H-M   'P 1'
#
loop_
_entity.id
_entity.type
_entity.pdbx_description
1 polymer ?
#
loop_
_entity_poly.entity_id
_entity_poly.type
_entity_poly.pdbx_seq_one_letter_code
_entity_poly.pdbx_strand_id
1 'polypeptide(L)'
;MDVYGTYVRAALTARGELVNVVENVAAAPAVLAPTNITARDALNAVLAEYYAGTPELPELEASGLTVTFTRGTRFHEDPRVTRVIVPMANGVMQIGHLVITWDRENMLRHTVVGRGGRILVEELRTNTDTYKIFANHPGVSTQTVVSGPGAGNAQSPVGWVSNNTTTGNNVDAYLDRNNSNSADTNGRPISSTQQFEFTVDLTAAPTTTVNQMAAVTNLFYLNNVIHDKLYRHGFTEAAGNFQMNNFGKGGAGNDPVKAEAQDGGGTNNANFATPTDGSSPRMQMYLW
;
A
#
# COMPACT_ATOMS: atom_id res chain seq x y z
N MET A 1 -14.64 2.84 -21.12
CA MET A 1 -13.96 2.21 -19.97
C MET A 1 -13.22 3.32 -19.27
N ASP A 2 -13.37 3.42 -17.95
CA ASP A 2 -12.66 4.42 -17.16
C ASP A 2 -11.18 4.02 -17.03
N VAL A 3 -10.31 5.02 -16.94
CA VAL A 3 -8.89 4.81 -16.64
C VAL A 3 -8.69 4.90 -15.14
N TYR A 4 -8.33 3.78 -14.50
CA TYR A 4 -8.16 3.71 -13.06
C TYR A 4 -7.11 4.70 -12.57
N GLY A 5 -7.38 5.32 -11.42
CA GLY A 5 -6.49 6.28 -10.78
C GLY A 5 -6.45 7.64 -11.48
N THR A 6 -7.12 7.82 -12.61
CA THR A 6 -7.15 9.12 -13.29
C THR A 6 -8.25 10.03 -12.77
N TYR A 7 -7.97 11.33 -12.70
CA TYR A 7 -8.94 12.34 -12.34
C TYR A 7 -8.51 13.71 -12.87
N VAL A 8 -9.47 14.60 -13.04
CA VAL A 8 -9.24 16.04 -13.21
C VAL A 8 -10.14 16.75 -12.20
N ARG A 9 -9.55 17.60 -11.36
CA ARG A 9 -10.27 18.45 -10.41
C ARG A 9 -9.94 19.89 -10.73
N ALA A 10 -10.97 20.70 -10.97
CA ALA A 10 -10.83 22.12 -11.26
C ALA A 10 -11.52 22.95 -10.17
N ALA A 11 -10.85 23.98 -9.68
CA ALA A 11 -11.47 25.05 -8.93
C ALA A 11 -11.85 26.18 -9.89
N LEU A 12 -13.09 26.64 -9.81
CA LEU A 12 -13.63 27.70 -10.65
C LEU A 12 -14.00 28.90 -9.77
N THR A 13 -13.87 30.12 -10.29
CA THR A 13 -14.44 31.32 -9.65
C THR A 13 -15.97 31.26 -9.68
N ALA A 14 -16.63 32.14 -8.93
CA ALA A 14 -18.08 32.31 -9.02
C ALA A 14 -18.56 32.73 -10.43
N ARG A 15 -17.65 33.18 -11.30
CA ARG A 15 -17.92 33.54 -12.70
C ARG A 15 -17.60 32.41 -13.69
N GLY A 16 -17.17 31.24 -13.21
CA GLY A 16 -16.81 30.10 -14.03
C GLY A 16 -15.38 30.14 -14.60
N GLU A 17 -14.52 31.03 -14.11
CA GLU A 17 -13.12 31.13 -14.56
C GLU A 17 -12.25 30.09 -13.84
N LEU A 18 -11.31 29.48 -14.54
CA LEU A 18 -10.42 28.47 -13.97
C LEU A 18 -9.39 29.09 -13.02
N VAL A 19 -9.37 28.62 -11.77
CA VAL A 19 -8.44 29.08 -10.72
C VAL A 19 -7.27 28.11 -10.55
N ASN A 20 -7.58 26.82 -10.50
CA ASN A 20 -6.59 25.78 -10.27
C ASN A 20 -7.06 24.47 -10.91
N VAL A 21 -6.12 23.69 -11.44
CA VAL A 21 -6.36 22.32 -11.91
C VAL A 21 -5.39 21.42 -11.17
N VAL A 22 -5.93 20.36 -10.58
CA VAL A 22 -5.17 19.21 -10.11
C VAL A 22 -5.62 18.02 -10.93
N GLU A 23 -4.68 17.43 -11.66
CA GLU A 23 -4.97 16.30 -12.53
C GLU A 23 -4.02 15.13 -12.27
N ASN A 24 -4.55 13.93 -12.44
CA ASN A 24 -3.78 12.72 -12.66
C ASN A 24 -4.32 12.13 -13.95
N VAL A 25 -3.73 12.49 -15.08
CA VAL A 25 -4.17 12.01 -16.40
C VAL A 25 -3.15 11.03 -16.95
N ALA A 26 -3.61 10.13 -17.80
CA ALA A 26 -2.73 9.17 -18.47
C ALA A 26 -2.87 9.33 -19.99
N ALA A 27 -1.74 9.32 -20.70
CA ALA A 27 -1.73 9.44 -22.15
C ALA A 27 -2.37 8.19 -22.77
N ALA A 28 -3.48 8.36 -23.49
CA ALA A 28 -4.18 7.25 -24.11
C ALA A 28 -3.32 6.58 -25.22
N PRO A 29 -3.04 5.27 -25.15
CA PRO A 29 -2.26 4.60 -26.18
C PRO A 29 -3.12 4.32 -27.41
N ALA A 30 -2.46 4.08 -28.54
CA ALA A 30 -3.12 3.62 -29.75
C ALA A 30 -3.77 2.23 -29.59
N VAL A 31 -3.22 1.38 -28.71
CA VAL A 31 -3.69 0.00 -28.46
C VAL A 31 -3.63 -0.33 -26.97
N LEU A 32 -4.71 -0.90 -26.44
CA LEU A 32 -4.77 -1.44 -25.08
C LEU A 32 -4.38 -2.92 -25.09
N ALA A 33 -3.53 -3.33 -24.15
CA ALA A 33 -3.27 -4.75 -23.93
C ALA A 33 -4.54 -5.44 -23.37
N PRO A 34 -5.06 -6.50 -24.00
CA PRO A 34 -6.32 -7.12 -23.59
C PRO A 34 -6.19 -7.88 -22.25
N THR A 35 -7.30 -8.03 -21.55
CA THR A 35 -7.39 -8.91 -20.37
C THR A 35 -7.53 -10.37 -20.80
N ASN A 36 -6.86 -11.29 -20.10
CA ASN A 36 -7.01 -12.73 -20.30
C ASN A 36 -7.87 -13.37 -19.21
N ILE A 37 -8.38 -12.57 -18.27
CA ILE A 37 -9.22 -13.00 -17.15
C ILE A 37 -10.63 -12.42 -17.27
N THR A 38 -11.60 -13.14 -16.74
CA THR A 38 -13.00 -12.71 -16.61
C THR A 38 -13.22 -11.91 -15.32
N ALA A 39 -14.41 -11.32 -15.17
CA ALA A 39 -14.82 -10.69 -13.91
C ALA A 39 -14.87 -11.69 -12.74
N ARG A 40 -15.27 -12.94 -13.01
CA ARG A 40 -15.25 -14.05 -12.06
C ARG A 40 -13.83 -14.35 -11.57
N ASP A 41 -12.88 -14.46 -12.50
CA ASP A 41 -11.48 -14.74 -12.17
C ASP A 41 -10.88 -13.60 -11.32
N ALA A 42 -11.21 -12.34 -11.66
CA ALA A 42 -10.77 -11.18 -10.89
C ALA A 42 -11.34 -11.20 -9.46
N LEU A 43 -12.63 -11.49 -9.29
CA LEU A 43 -13.24 -11.64 -7.96
C LEU A 43 -12.58 -12.77 -7.18
N ASN A 44 -12.37 -13.94 -7.81
CA ASN A 44 -11.74 -15.09 -7.17
C ASN A 44 -10.31 -14.78 -6.69
N ALA A 45 -9.54 -14.00 -7.44
CA ALA A 45 -8.21 -13.55 -7.01
C ALA A 45 -8.29 -12.70 -5.72
N VAL A 46 -9.26 -11.78 -5.62
CA VAL A 46 -9.49 -10.95 -4.43
C VAL A 46 -10.01 -11.77 -3.25
N LEU A 47 -10.92 -12.71 -3.49
CA LEU A 47 -11.44 -13.62 -2.46
C LEU A 47 -10.34 -14.52 -1.89
N ALA A 48 -9.47 -15.06 -2.75
CA ALA A 48 -8.35 -15.90 -2.34
C ALA A 48 -7.35 -15.13 -1.47
N GLU A 49 -7.08 -13.86 -1.80
CA GLU A 49 -6.12 -13.03 -1.06
C GLU A 49 -6.66 -12.55 0.28
N TYR A 50 -7.89 -12.03 0.32
CA TYR A 50 -8.40 -11.29 1.49
C TYR A 50 -9.53 -11.97 2.26
N TYR A 51 -10.17 -12.98 1.66
CA TYR A 51 -11.42 -13.55 2.17
C TYR A 51 -11.40 -15.08 2.11
N ALA A 52 -10.29 -15.67 2.58
CA ALA A 52 -10.09 -17.12 2.61
C ALA A 52 -11.29 -17.85 3.24
N GLY A 53 -11.73 -18.93 2.59
CA GLY A 53 -12.90 -19.71 3.04
C GLY A 53 -14.26 -19.15 2.62
N THR A 54 -14.32 -18.05 1.86
CA THR A 54 -15.57 -17.56 1.29
C THR A 54 -16.10 -18.56 0.24
N PRO A 55 -17.36 -19.03 0.34
CA PRO A 55 -17.98 -19.86 -0.68
C PRO A 55 -18.08 -19.12 -2.02
N GLU A 56 -18.28 -19.87 -3.11
CA GLU A 56 -18.55 -19.25 -4.41
C GLU A 56 -19.77 -18.31 -4.33
N LEU A 57 -19.61 -17.11 -4.87
CA LEU A 57 -20.65 -16.08 -4.87
C LEU A 57 -21.32 -16.03 -6.25
N PRO A 58 -22.55 -16.51 -6.45
CA PRO A 58 -23.21 -16.47 -7.76
C PRO A 58 -23.22 -15.08 -8.40
N GLU A 59 -23.19 -15.03 -9.73
CA GLU A 59 -23.39 -13.77 -10.46
C GLU A 59 -24.87 -13.36 -10.34
N LEU A 60 -25.11 -12.10 -10.01
CA LEU A 60 -26.46 -11.53 -9.87
C LEU A 60 -26.90 -10.86 -11.16
N GLU A 61 -26.04 -9.98 -11.71
CA GLU A 61 -26.30 -9.24 -12.93
C GLU A 61 -25.01 -8.77 -13.60
N ALA A 62 -25.10 -8.53 -14.92
CA ALA A 62 -24.09 -7.83 -15.69
C ALA A 62 -24.71 -6.60 -16.37
N SER A 63 -24.18 -5.42 -16.07
CA SER A 63 -24.64 -4.14 -16.60
C SER A 63 -23.47 -3.33 -17.15
N GLY A 64 -23.46 -3.15 -18.47
CA GLY A 64 -22.38 -2.47 -19.17
C GLY A 64 -21.02 -3.16 -18.98
N LEU A 65 -20.13 -2.52 -18.24
CA LEU A 65 -18.77 -3.01 -17.95
C LEU A 65 -18.63 -3.62 -16.55
N THR A 66 -19.72 -3.68 -15.79
CA THR A 66 -19.75 -4.11 -14.39
C THR A 66 -20.54 -5.40 -14.25
N VAL A 67 -19.97 -6.36 -13.53
CA VAL A 67 -20.63 -7.59 -13.09
C VAL A 67 -20.79 -7.54 -11.57
N THR A 68 -21.98 -7.80 -11.08
CA THR A 68 -22.34 -7.82 -9.67
C THR A 68 -22.54 -9.26 -9.21
N PHE A 69 -21.98 -9.62 -8.06
CA PHE A 69 -22.07 -10.96 -7.47
C PHE A 69 -22.83 -10.91 -6.15
N THR A 70 -23.51 -11.98 -5.77
CA THR A 70 -24.27 -12.01 -4.52
C THR A 70 -23.35 -11.80 -3.32
N ARG A 71 -23.74 -10.95 -2.36
CA ARG A 71 -22.97 -10.72 -1.12
C ARG A 71 -22.75 -11.94 -0.22
N GLY A 72 -23.58 -12.97 -0.38
CA GLY A 72 -23.58 -14.14 0.49
C GLY A 72 -23.68 -13.75 1.97
N THR A 73 -22.98 -14.49 2.83
CA THR A 73 -22.91 -14.20 4.27
C THR A 73 -21.76 -13.27 4.64
N ARG A 74 -20.70 -13.20 3.84
CA ARG A 74 -19.47 -12.45 4.16
C ARG A 74 -19.61 -10.94 3.97
N PHE A 75 -20.33 -10.51 2.94
CA PHE A 75 -20.34 -9.11 2.52
C PHE A 75 -21.56 -8.32 3.03
N HIS A 76 -21.33 -7.04 3.31
CA HIS A 76 -22.36 -6.06 3.64
C HIS A 76 -23.18 -5.71 2.38
N GLU A 77 -22.48 -5.45 1.27
CA GLU A 77 -23.02 -5.19 -0.06
C GLU A 77 -22.57 -6.23 -1.08
N ASP A 78 -23.29 -6.31 -2.21
CA ASP A 78 -22.96 -7.19 -3.33
C ASP A 78 -21.62 -6.78 -3.96
N PRO A 79 -20.60 -7.66 -4.01
CA PRO A 79 -19.35 -7.38 -4.69
C PRO A 79 -19.53 -6.98 -6.15
N ARG A 80 -18.77 -5.97 -6.60
CA ARG A 80 -18.84 -5.46 -7.97
C ARG A 80 -17.49 -5.56 -8.64
N VAL A 81 -17.48 -5.99 -9.90
CA VAL A 81 -16.28 -6.09 -10.71
C VAL A 81 -16.48 -5.31 -12.00
N THR A 82 -15.71 -4.23 -12.17
CA THR A 82 -15.82 -3.32 -13.32
C THR A 82 -14.59 -3.39 -14.19
N ARG A 83 -14.75 -3.55 -15.51
CA ARG A 83 -13.61 -3.47 -16.45
C ARG A 83 -13.08 -2.04 -16.53
N VAL A 84 -11.79 -1.89 -16.28
CA VAL A 84 -11.08 -0.60 -16.27
C VAL A 84 -9.81 -0.67 -17.11
N ILE A 85 -9.32 0.49 -17.55
CA ILE A 85 -7.99 0.65 -18.14
C ILE A 85 -7.01 0.92 -17.00
N VAL A 86 -5.91 0.19 -16.95
CA VAL A 86 -4.86 0.32 -15.92
C VAL A 86 -3.58 0.84 -16.59
N PRO A 87 -3.14 2.07 -16.28
CA PRO A 87 -1.84 2.56 -16.71
C PRO A 87 -0.71 1.86 -15.94
N MET A 88 0.28 1.36 -16.65
CA MET A 88 1.45 0.69 -16.08
C MET A 88 2.66 1.62 -16.08
N ALA A 89 3.59 1.41 -15.13
CA ALA A 89 4.79 2.22 -15.00
C ALA A 89 5.68 2.24 -16.27
N ASN A 90 5.64 1.18 -17.08
CA ASN A 90 6.36 1.10 -18.36
C ASN A 90 5.65 1.81 -19.53
N GLY A 91 4.62 2.61 -19.25
CA GLY A 91 3.84 3.35 -20.26
C GLY A 91 2.81 2.50 -21.00
N VAL A 92 2.75 1.19 -20.79
CA VAL A 92 1.71 0.32 -21.36
C VAL A 92 0.40 0.57 -20.63
N MET A 93 -0.72 0.64 -21.35
CA MET A 93 -2.03 0.46 -20.72
C MET A 93 -2.60 -0.90 -21.03
N GLN A 94 -3.23 -1.49 -20.02
CA GLN A 94 -3.88 -2.78 -20.12
C GLN A 94 -5.33 -2.72 -19.63
N ILE A 95 -6.16 -3.63 -20.13
CA ILE A 95 -7.48 -3.86 -19.56
C ILE A 95 -7.30 -4.74 -18.31
N GLY A 96 -7.86 -4.29 -17.20
CA GLY A 96 -7.95 -5.02 -15.94
C GLY A 96 -9.35 -4.90 -15.35
N HIS A 97 -9.45 -5.20 -14.05
CA HIS A 97 -10.71 -5.15 -13.31
C HIS A 97 -10.54 -4.39 -12.00
N LEU A 98 -11.45 -3.47 -11.72
CA LEU A 98 -11.65 -2.91 -10.39
C LEU A 98 -12.68 -3.77 -9.67
N VAL A 99 -12.25 -4.44 -8.61
CA VAL A 99 -13.08 -5.26 -7.72
C VAL A 99 -13.37 -4.43 -6.47
N ILE A 100 -14.66 -4.23 -6.17
CA ILE A 100 -15.12 -3.54 -4.97
C ILE A 100 -15.81 -4.56 -4.07
N THR A 101 -15.31 -4.70 -2.85
CA THR A 101 -15.88 -5.56 -1.80
C THR A 101 -16.04 -4.78 -0.52
N TRP A 102 -17.21 -4.86 0.12
CA TRP A 102 -17.44 -4.29 1.44
C TRP A 102 -17.93 -5.37 2.38
N ASP A 103 -17.08 -5.77 3.33
CA ASP A 103 -17.42 -6.87 4.25
C ASP A 103 -18.15 -6.40 5.52
N ARG A 104 -18.66 -7.38 6.29
CA ARG A 104 -19.37 -7.10 7.55
C ARG A 104 -18.47 -6.63 8.69
N GLU A 105 -17.16 -6.71 8.52
CA GLU A 105 -16.17 -6.10 9.43
C GLU A 105 -15.90 -4.63 9.04
N ASN A 106 -16.70 -4.08 8.12
CA ASN A 106 -16.61 -2.73 7.59
C ASN A 106 -15.31 -2.49 6.80
N MET A 107 -14.79 -3.51 6.11
CA MET A 107 -13.61 -3.39 5.26
C MET A 107 -14.05 -3.18 3.80
N LEU A 108 -14.06 -1.91 3.35
CA LEU A 108 -14.35 -1.53 1.97
C LEU A 108 -13.05 -1.52 1.16
N ARG A 109 -12.83 -2.54 0.33
CA ARG A 109 -11.63 -2.65 -0.53
C ARG A 109 -11.96 -2.27 -1.96
N HIS A 110 -11.10 -1.45 -2.54
CA HIS A 110 -11.01 -1.21 -3.97
C HIS A 110 -9.73 -1.87 -4.46
N THR A 111 -9.86 -2.98 -5.19
CA THR A 111 -8.72 -3.78 -5.62
C THR A 111 -8.63 -3.80 -7.14
N VAL A 112 -7.49 -3.40 -7.69
CA VAL A 112 -7.22 -3.49 -9.12
C VAL A 112 -6.50 -4.78 -9.44
N VAL A 113 -7.15 -5.62 -10.24
CA VAL A 113 -6.61 -6.88 -10.73
C VAL A 113 -6.16 -6.69 -12.18
N GLY A 114 -4.89 -6.98 -12.44
CA GLY A 114 -4.28 -6.86 -13.76
C GLY A 114 -4.73 -7.94 -14.75
N ARG A 115 -4.29 -7.81 -16.01
CA ARG A 115 -4.72 -8.67 -17.13
C ARG A 115 -4.51 -10.18 -16.95
N GLY A 116 -3.64 -10.58 -16.02
CA GLY A 116 -3.29 -11.97 -15.72
C GLY A 116 -3.70 -12.44 -14.33
N GLY A 117 -4.59 -11.73 -13.63
CA GLY A 117 -5.09 -12.14 -12.32
C GLY A 117 -4.28 -11.64 -11.12
N ARG A 118 -3.12 -11.02 -11.34
CA ARG A 118 -2.31 -10.44 -10.26
C ARG A 118 -2.98 -9.17 -9.70
N ILE A 119 -3.08 -9.06 -8.38
CA ILE A 119 -3.45 -7.82 -7.70
C ILE A 119 -2.34 -6.79 -7.91
N LEU A 120 -2.71 -5.63 -8.43
CA LEU A 120 -1.79 -4.53 -8.75
C LEU A 120 -1.87 -3.41 -7.70
N VAL A 121 -3.08 -3.13 -7.22
CA VAL A 121 -3.36 -2.09 -6.23
C VAL A 121 -4.46 -2.60 -5.32
N GLU A 122 -4.32 -2.33 -4.03
CA GLU A 122 -5.37 -2.49 -3.03
C GLU A 122 -5.49 -1.20 -2.24
N GLU A 123 -6.72 -0.70 -2.12
CA GLU A 123 -7.06 0.47 -1.31
C GLU A 123 -8.17 0.08 -0.34
N LEU A 124 -7.85 0.05 0.95
CA LEU A 124 -8.84 -0.10 2.01
C LEU A 124 -9.44 1.27 2.35
N ARG A 125 -10.63 1.55 1.79
CA ARG A 125 -11.31 2.85 1.86
C ARG A 125 -11.89 3.20 3.24
N THR A 126 -12.04 2.22 4.11
CA THR A 126 -12.50 2.39 5.51
C THR A 126 -11.36 2.25 6.52
N ASN A 127 -10.11 2.26 6.06
CA ASN A 127 -8.94 2.04 6.90
C ASN A 127 -8.78 3.11 8.00
N THR A 128 -8.38 2.64 9.18
CA THR A 128 -8.04 3.45 10.36
C THR A 128 -6.79 2.88 11.02
N ASP A 129 -5.69 2.85 10.28
CA ASP A 129 -4.44 2.27 10.72
C ASP A 129 -3.85 3.01 11.94
N THR A 130 -3.32 2.25 12.88
CA THR A 130 -2.70 2.77 14.11
C THR A 130 -1.37 2.11 14.40
N TYR A 131 -0.48 2.86 15.03
CA TYR A 131 0.88 2.42 15.35
C TYR A 131 1.20 2.80 16.79
N LYS A 132 1.65 1.84 17.60
CA LYS A 132 2.19 2.14 18.94
C LYS A 132 3.69 2.35 18.84
N ILE A 133 4.10 3.61 18.88
CA ILE A 133 5.47 4.04 18.58
C ILE A 133 6.11 4.80 19.74
N PHE A 134 7.43 4.83 19.74
CA PHE A 134 8.22 5.85 20.40
C PHE A 134 8.47 6.99 19.40
N ALA A 135 8.06 8.21 19.75
CA ALA A 135 8.26 9.37 18.89
C ALA A 135 9.76 9.74 18.72
N ASN A 136 10.58 9.32 19.68
CA ASN A 136 12.04 9.46 19.62
C ASN A 136 12.71 8.12 19.96
N HIS A 137 12.91 7.82 21.25
CA HIS A 137 13.41 6.54 21.72
C HIS A 137 12.92 6.24 23.16
N PRO A 138 13.01 4.98 23.64
CA PRO A 138 12.42 4.56 24.91
C PRO A 138 12.97 5.26 26.16
N GLY A 139 14.14 5.90 26.06
CA GLY A 139 14.76 6.66 27.16
C GLY A 139 14.33 8.13 27.22
N VAL A 140 13.58 8.62 26.23
CA VAL A 140 13.15 10.04 26.14
C VAL A 140 11.64 10.17 26.01
N SER A 141 10.99 9.28 25.26
CA SER A 141 9.53 9.30 25.06
C SER A 141 8.91 8.01 25.56
N THR A 142 7.69 8.07 26.09
CA THR A 142 6.84 6.89 26.28
C THR A 142 6.27 6.39 24.95
N GLN A 143 5.79 5.14 24.91
CA GLN A 143 5.04 4.69 23.75
C GLN A 143 3.68 5.38 23.68
N THR A 144 3.32 5.84 22.49
CA THR A 144 2.02 6.45 22.19
C THR A 144 1.40 5.78 20.97
N VAL A 145 0.09 5.60 20.99
CA VAL A 145 -0.67 5.18 19.81
C VAL A 145 -0.93 6.41 18.94
N VAL A 146 -0.56 6.32 17.67
CA VAL A 146 -0.77 7.37 16.66
C VAL A 146 -1.47 6.79 15.44
N SER A 147 -2.31 7.60 14.80
CA SER A 147 -2.97 7.21 13.55
C SER A 147 -2.05 7.40 12.35
N GLY A 148 -2.17 6.51 11.37
CA GLY A 148 -1.67 6.73 10.02
C GLY A 148 -2.67 7.47 9.14
N PRO A 149 -2.41 7.53 7.81
CA PRO A 149 -3.30 8.18 6.86
C PRO A 149 -4.53 7.35 6.49
N GLY A 150 -4.72 6.16 7.05
CA GLY A 150 -5.82 5.25 6.73
C GLY A 150 -5.87 4.94 5.24
N ALA A 151 -6.96 5.35 4.61
CA ALA A 151 -7.20 5.14 3.17
C ALA A 151 -6.25 5.97 2.26
N GLY A 152 -5.50 6.92 2.82
CA GLY A 152 -4.52 7.72 2.08
C GLY A 152 -4.55 9.20 2.40
N ASN A 153 -3.49 9.87 1.97
CA ASN A 153 -3.34 11.32 2.01
C ASN A 153 -2.74 11.83 0.68
N ALA A 154 -2.45 13.12 0.55
CA ALA A 154 -1.93 13.66 -0.71
C ALA A 154 -0.52 13.13 -1.10
N GLN A 155 0.29 12.74 -0.11
CA GLN A 155 1.65 12.23 -0.31
C GLN A 155 1.67 10.70 -0.49
N SER A 156 0.74 10.01 0.17
CA SER A 156 0.54 8.56 0.14
C SER A 156 -0.91 8.28 -0.27
N PRO A 157 -1.25 8.38 -1.57
CA PRO A 157 -2.65 8.35 -2.04
C PRO A 157 -3.41 7.05 -1.76
N VAL A 158 -2.67 5.95 -1.54
CA VAL A 158 -3.21 4.61 -1.24
C VAL A 158 -2.99 4.20 0.23
N GLY A 159 -2.64 5.15 1.09
CA GLY A 159 -2.25 4.88 2.47
C GLY A 159 -0.80 4.39 2.59
N TRP A 160 -0.39 4.07 3.81
CA TRP A 160 0.95 3.53 4.07
C TRP A 160 1.00 2.01 3.98
N VAL A 161 -0.08 1.34 4.35
CA VAL A 161 -0.15 -0.12 4.49
C VAL A 161 -0.87 -0.71 3.28
N SER A 162 -0.24 -1.69 2.66
CA SER A 162 -0.87 -2.61 1.72
C SER A 162 -1.16 -3.93 2.43
N ASN A 163 -2.33 -4.51 2.16
CA ASN A 163 -2.80 -5.76 2.77
C ASN A 163 -3.00 -5.64 4.30
N ASN A 164 -2.13 -6.27 5.09
CA ASN A 164 -2.27 -6.46 6.54
C ASN A 164 -0.92 -6.49 7.28
N THR A 165 0.14 -5.90 6.72
CA THR A 165 1.49 -5.96 7.30
C THR A 165 2.28 -4.67 7.07
N THR A 166 3.49 -4.55 7.60
CA THR A 166 4.37 -3.36 7.47
C THR A 166 5.05 -3.25 6.11
N THR A 167 4.24 -3.34 5.05
CA THR A 167 4.64 -3.17 3.66
C THR A 167 3.62 -2.25 2.99
N GLY A 168 4.08 -1.39 2.10
CA GLY A 168 3.20 -0.62 1.23
C GLY A 168 3.97 0.15 0.16
N ASN A 169 3.36 1.22 -0.35
CA ASN A 169 3.91 1.94 -1.50
C ASN A 169 5.29 2.55 -1.22
N ASN A 170 5.52 3.08 -0.02
CA ASN A 170 6.74 3.85 0.27
C ASN A 170 7.85 2.99 0.91
N VAL A 171 7.45 1.98 1.70
CA VAL A 171 8.33 1.25 2.61
C VAL A 171 7.92 -0.21 2.67
N ASP A 172 8.91 -1.09 2.73
CA ASP A 172 8.78 -2.49 3.14
C ASP A 172 9.69 -2.73 4.37
N ALA A 173 9.10 -2.80 5.56
CA ALA A 173 9.83 -2.94 6.81
C ALA A 173 9.69 -4.35 7.39
N TYR A 174 10.82 -4.95 7.78
CA TYR A 174 10.90 -6.33 8.24
C TYR A 174 12.15 -6.60 9.08
N LEU A 175 12.18 -7.73 9.77
CA LEU A 175 13.39 -8.29 10.36
C LEU A 175 14.31 -8.93 9.31
N ASP A 176 15.61 -8.65 9.39
CA ASP A 176 16.66 -9.35 8.61
C ASP A 176 17.82 -9.80 9.52
N ARG A 177 17.50 -10.65 10.50
CA ARG A 177 18.48 -11.04 11.52
C ARG A 177 19.54 -12.00 11.01
N ASN A 178 19.30 -12.62 9.86
CA ASN A 178 20.25 -13.52 9.21
C ASN A 178 21.12 -12.81 8.15
N ASN A 179 20.97 -11.49 7.96
CA ASN A 179 21.73 -10.66 7.01
C ASN A 179 21.62 -11.17 5.57
N SER A 180 20.42 -11.59 5.18
CA SER A 180 20.14 -12.10 3.83
C SER A 180 19.74 -11.01 2.84
N ASN A 181 19.56 -9.76 3.29
CA ASN A 181 18.90 -8.67 2.58
C ASN A 181 17.48 -9.08 2.14
N SER A 182 16.80 -9.84 2.99
CA SER A 182 15.49 -10.40 2.74
C SER A 182 14.77 -10.61 4.06
N ALA A 183 13.44 -10.54 4.02
CA ALA A 183 12.66 -10.67 5.24
C ALA A 183 12.74 -12.07 5.84
N ASP A 184 13.02 -12.12 7.14
CA ASP A 184 12.92 -13.34 7.93
C ASP A 184 11.48 -13.90 7.89
N THR A 185 11.37 -15.21 8.08
CA THR A 185 10.07 -15.85 8.34
C THR A 185 9.44 -15.25 9.59
N ASN A 186 8.19 -14.80 9.49
CA ASN A 186 7.50 -14.04 10.55
C ASN A 186 8.23 -12.74 10.93
N GLY A 187 9.04 -12.20 10.03
CA GLY A 187 9.81 -10.96 10.21
C GLY A 187 8.97 -9.69 10.15
N ARG A 188 7.65 -9.79 9.98
CA ARG A 188 6.73 -8.66 9.93
C ARG A 188 5.53 -8.90 10.85
N PRO A 189 5.00 -7.85 11.50
CA PRO A 189 3.72 -7.95 12.18
C PRO A 189 2.58 -8.13 11.17
N ILE A 190 1.54 -8.87 11.54
CA ILE A 190 0.33 -9.07 10.73
C ILE A 190 -0.88 -8.60 11.53
N SER A 191 -1.71 -7.75 10.94
CA SER A 191 -2.91 -7.20 11.55
C SER A 191 -3.99 -6.99 10.48
N SER A 192 -5.08 -7.74 10.54
CA SER A 192 -6.20 -7.64 9.59
C SER A 192 -6.93 -6.29 9.68
N THR A 193 -6.89 -5.66 10.84
CA THR A 193 -7.45 -4.32 11.11
C THR A 193 -6.42 -3.21 10.93
N GLN A 194 -5.18 -3.55 10.54
CA GLN A 194 -4.06 -2.63 10.39
C GLN A 194 -3.75 -1.79 11.65
N GLN A 195 -4.07 -2.36 12.83
CA GLN A 195 -3.67 -1.84 14.13
C GLN A 195 -2.38 -2.55 14.57
N PHE A 196 -1.27 -1.84 14.52
CA PHE A 196 0.07 -2.34 14.86
C PHE A 196 0.49 -1.80 16.23
N GLU A 197 -0.08 -2.38 17.28
CA GLU A 197 0.03 -1.85 18.64
C GLU A 197 0.77 -2.81 19.58
N PHE A 198 2.09 -2.87 19.45
CA PHE A 198 2.94 -3.73 20.27
C PHE A 198 3.54 -2.96 21.45
N THR A 199 3.27 -3.44 22.68
CA THR A 199 3.83 -2.84 23.90
C THR A 199 5.21 -3.41 24.17
N VAL A 200 6.23 -2.57 24.16
CA VAL A 200 7.62 -2.99 24.40
C VAL A 200 7.82 -3.31 25.86
N ASP A 201 8.48 -4.44 26.12
CA ASP A 201 9.02 -4.80 27.43
C ASP A 201 10.52 -4.48 27.45
N LEU A 202 10.88 -3.36 28.08
CA LEU A 202 12.27 -2.92 28.21
C LEU A 202 13.08 -3.75 29.22
N THR A 203 12.44 -4.64 29.97
CA THR A 203 13.12 -5.57 30.88
C THR A 203 13.47 -6.89 30.20
N ALA A 204 12.88 -7.16 29.04
CA ALA A 204 13.14 -8.35 28.23
C ALA A 204 14.19 -8.08 27.15
N ALA A 205 14.74 -9.17 26.59
CA ALA A 205 15.66 -9.06 25.47
C ALA A 205 15.01 -8.35 24.27
N PRO A 206 15.77 -7.55 23.49
CA PRO A 206 15.24 -6.89 22.29
C PRO A 206 14.78 -7.90 21.22
N THR A 207 15.27 -9.14 21.28
CA THR A 207 14.94 -10.22 20.35
C THR A 207 13.68 -11.01 20.73
N THR A 208 12.94 -10.60 21.76
CA THR A 208 11.61 -11.16 22.00
C THR A 208 10.67 -10.76 20.87
N THR A 209 9.70 -11.62 20.53
CA THR A 209 8.77 -11.39 19.41
C THR A 209 8.05 -10.04 19.56
N VAL A 210 7.57 -9.69 20.76
CA VAL A 210 6.85 -8.42 20.96
C VAL A 210 7.73 -7.19 20.73
N ASN A 211 8.99 -7.21 21.21
CA ASN A 211 9.94 -6.12 21.01
C ASN A 211 10.36 -6.01 19.55
N GLN A 212 10.50 -7.14 18.86
CA GLN A 212 10.76 -7.18 17.42
C GLN A 212 9.62 -6.60 16.59
N MET A 213 8.38 -7.01 16.86
CA MET A 213 7.21 -6.47 16.15
C MET A 213 7.03 -4.98 16.42
N ALA A 214 7.29 -4.52 17.65
CA ALA A 214 7.32 -3.10 17.97
C ALA A 214 8.43 -2.35 17.21
N ALA A 215 9.64 -2.91 17.11
CA ALA A 215 10.75 -2.31 16.36
C ALA A 215 10.43 -2.16 14.87
N VAL A 216 9.92 -3.22 14.23
CA VAL A 216 9.49 -3.18 12.81
C VAL A 216 8.38 -2.15 12.60
N THR A 217 7.38 -2.13 13.48
CA THR A 217 6.27 -1.16 13.45
C THR A 217 6.78 0.28 13.55
N ASN A 218 7.67 0.56 14.50
CA ASN A 218 8.22 1.90 14.71
C ASN A 218 9.05 2.35 13.49
N LEU A 219 9.84 1.44 12.92
CA LEU A 219 10.66 1.70 11.75
C LEU A 219 9.79 2.00 10.52
N PHE A 220 8.74 1.22 10.30
CA PHE A 220 7.75 1.43 9.24
C PHE A 220 7.07 2.80 9.35
N TYR A 221 6.59 3.14 10.56
CA TYR A 221 5.94 4.42 10.82
C TYR A 221 6.88 5.60 10.52
N LEU A 222 8.10 5.58 11.07
CA LEU A 222 9.03 6.70 10.90
C LEU A 222 9.48 6.89 9.44
N ASN A 223 9.71 5.82 8.70
CA ASN A 223 10.07 5.92 7.27
C ASN A 223 8.92 6.51 6.46
N ASN A 224 7.67 6.11 6.70
CA ASN A 224 6.52 6.70 6.02
C ASN A 224 6.30 8.19 6.38
N VAL A 225 6.50 8.57 7.65
CA VAL A 225 6.45 9.97 8.07
C VAL A 225 7.54 10.79 7.37
N ILE A 226 8.75 10.25 7.22
CA ILE A 226 9.86 10.91 6.51
C ILE A 226 9.51 11.04 5.02
N HIS A 227 9.00 9.98 4.38
CA HIS A 227 8.52 10.03 3.00
C HIS A 227 7.53 11.19 2.80
N ASP A 228 6.44 11.23 3.58
CA ASP A 228 5.41 12.26 3.43
C ASP A 228 5.94 13.67 3.73
N LYS A 229 6.90 13.82 4.65
CA LYS A 229 7.56 15.10 4.90
C LYS A 229 8.42 15.54 3.72
N LEU A 230 9.27 14.66 3.20
CA LEU A 230 10.14 14.97 2.06
C LEU A 230 9.34 15.27 0.79
N TYR A 231 8.23 14.56 0.57
CA TYR A 231 7.31 14.83 -0.54
C TYR A 231 6.79 16.27 -0.51
N ARG A 232 6.37 16.76 0.67
CA ARG A 232 5.93 18.16 0.84
C ARG A 232 7.05 19.17 0.58
N HIS A 233 8.30 18.75 0.66
CA HIS A 233 9.49 19.56 0.37
C HIS A 233 10.07 19.34 -1.03
N GLY A 234 9.35 18.63 -1.92
CA GLY A 234 9.70 18.51 -3.33
C GLY A 234 10.43 17.23 -3.71
N PHE A 235 10.61 16.28 -2.79
CA PHE A 235 11.08 14.93 -3.13
C PHE A 235 9.90 14.08 -3.61
N THR A 236 9.49 14.32 -4.84
CA THR A 236 8.34 13.69 -5.51
C THR A 236 8.80 12.60 -6.49
N GLU A 237 7.85 11.96 -7.16
CA GLU A 237 8.09 10.89 -8.14
C GLU A 237 9.08 11.33 -9.22
N ALA A 238 8.86 12.47 -9.85
CA ALA A 238 9.77 13.01 -10.88
C ALA A 238 11.15 13.42 -10.33
N ALA A 239 11.28 13.60 -9.01
CA ALA A 239 12.54 13.92 -8.34
C ALA A 239 13.27 12.66 -7.83
N GLY A 240 12.78 11.46 -8.15
CA GLY A 240 13.39 10.17 -7.76
C GLY A 240 13.13 9.79 -6.31
N ASN A 241 11.91 10.02 -5.82
CA ASN A 241 11.51 9.54 -4.51
C ASN A 241 11.28 8.02 -4.50
N PHE A 242 11.30 7.45 -3.30
CA PHE A 242 11.22 5.99 -3.12
C PHE A 242 9.78 5.53 -3.03
N GLN A 243 9.26 4.91 -4.10
CA GLN A 243 7.93 4.31 -4.05
C GLN A 243 7.70 3.21 -5.10
N MET A 244 6.87 2.23 -4.73
CA MET A 244 6.52 1.09 -5.57
C MET A 244 5.78 1.53 -6.84
N ASN A 245 4.81 2.43 -6.72
CA ASN A 245 4.02 2.94 -7.83
C ASN A 245 4.07 4.47 -7.88
N ASN A 246 4.48 5.03 -9.02
CA ASN A 246 4.58 6.48 -9.23
C ASN A 246 3.27 7.12 -9.73
N PHE A 247 2.22 6.33 -9.91
CA PHE A 247 0.89 6.78 -10.34
C PHE A 247 0.90 7.57 -11.66
N GLY A 248 1.93 7.39 -12.50
CA GLY A 248 2.10 8.14 -13.75
C GLY A 248 2.72 9.54 -13.60
N LYS A 249 3.25 9.90 -12.44
CA LYS A 249 3.79 11.25 -12.14
C LYS A 249 5.27 11.45 -12.49
N GLY A 250 5.88 10.53 -13.23
CA GLY A 250 7.31 10.56 -13.59
C GLY A 250 8.19 9.72 -12.67
N GLY A 251 9.51 9.78 -12.88
CA GLY A 251 10.50 8.95 -12.18
C GLY A 251 10.43 7.46 -12.53
N ALA A 252 11.32 6.67 -11.94
CA ALA A 252 11.32 5.22 -12.03
C ALA A 252 10.85 4.61 -10.71
N GLY A 253 9.64 4.01 -10.69
CA GLY A 253 9.13 3.34 -9.48
C GLY A 253 9.67 1.92 -9.30
N ASN A 254 9.01 1.14 -8.43
CA ASN A 254 9.45 -0.17 -7.91
C ASN A 254 10.65 -0.08 -6.96
N ASP A 255 10.79 1.04 -6.26
CA ASP A 255 11.90 1.30 -5.36
C ASP A 255 11.48 1.74 -3.95
N PRO A 256 10.50 1.07 -3.30
CA PRO A 256 10.21 1.38 -1.90
C PRO A 256 11.45 1.13 -1.03
N VAL A 257 11.57 1.87 0.08
CA VAL A 257 12.65 1.66 1.04
C VAL A 257 12.53 0.26 1.64
N LYS A 258 13.60 -0.55 1.54
CA LYS A 258 13.75 -1.79 2.31
C LYS A 258 14.30 -1.45 3.69
N ALA A 259 13.44 -1.50 4.71
CA ALA A 259 13.78 -1.07 6.06
C ALA A 259 13.97 -2.28 6.98
N GLU A 260 15.23 -2.64 7.22
CA GLU A 260 15.64 -3.85 7.93
C GLU A 260 15.86 -3.54 9.42
N ALA A 261 15.02 -4.13 10.26
CA ALA A 261 15.11 -4.04 11.71
C ALA A 261 15.93 -5.20 12.28
N GLN A 262 16.77 -4.89 13.27
CA GLN A 262 17.68 -5.86 13.92
C GLN A 262 18.53 -6.62 12.90
N ASP A 263 19.01 -5.92 11.87
CA ASP A 263 19.78 -6.53 10.80
C ASP A 263 21.03 -7.25 11.35
N GLY A 264 21.27 -8.46 10.88
CA GLY A 264 22.35 -9.34 11.36
C GLY A 264 23.75 -8.98 10.85
N GLY A 265 23.87 -8.02 9.95
CA GLY A 265 25.12 -7.59 9.33
C GLY A 265 26.04 -6.77 10.24
N GLY A 266 25.55 -6.35 11.40
CA GLY A 266 26.34 -5.59 12.36
C GLY A 266 25.66 -5.38 13.72
N THR A 267 26.35 -4.62 14.57
CA THR A 267 25.85 -4.06 15.84
C THR A 267 26.40 -2.65 16.00
N ASN A 268 25.83 -1.86 16.91
CA ASN A 268 26.30 -0.53 17.32
C ASN A 268 26.38 0.50 16.18
N ASN A 269 25.52 0.36 15.17
CA ASN A 269 25.50 1.25 14.02
C ASN A 269 24.16 1.20 13.28
N ALA A 270 24.07 1.93 12.17
CA ALA A 270 23.06 1.77 11.14
C ALA A 270 23.64 2.23 9.80
N ASN A 271 23.02 1.85 8.68
CA ASN A 271 23.41 2.36 7.37
C ASN A 271 22.22 2.55 6.44
N PHE A 272 22.44 3.29 5.34
CA PHE A 272 21.47 3.49 4.28
C PHE A 272 22.16 3.51 2.92
N ALA A 273 21.82 2.56 2.04
CA ALA A 273 22.30 2.52 0.67
C ALA A 273 21.28 3.18 -0.26
N THR A 274 21.72 4.11 -1.11
CA THR A 274 20.87 4.85 -2.06
C THR A 274 21.31 4.59 -3.50
N PRO A 275 20.83 3.52 -4.14
CA PRO A 275 21.11 3.26 -5.56
C PRO A 275 20.38 4.26 -6.46
N THR A 276 20.55 4.12 -7.78
CA THR A 276 19.84 4.94 -8.77
C THR A 276 18.33 4.70 -8.71
N ASP A 277 17.56 5.73 -9.08
CA ASP A 277 16.08 5.72 -9.21
C ASP A 277 15.55 4.43 -9.88
N GLY A 278 14.48 3.87 -9.32
CA GLY A 278 13.93 2.57 -9.75
C GLY A 278 14.63 1.34 -9.16
N SER A 279 15.59 1.53 -8.26
CA SER A 279 16.16 0.47 -7.42
C SER A 279 15.90 0.78 -5.95
N SER A 280 15.31 -0.16 -5.21
CA SER A 280 15.02 0.06 -3.80
C SER A 280 16.27 0.41 -2.98
N PRO A 281 16.27 1.53 -2.24
CA PRO A 281 17.27 1.78 -1.23
C PRO A 281 17.08 0.81 -0.05
N ARG A 282 18.16 0.58 0.69
CA ARG A 282 18.15 -0.34 1.84
C ARG A 282 18.65 0.38 3.09
N MET A 283 17.81 0.42 4.11
CA MET A 283 18.12 0.90 5.45
C MET A 283 18.36 -0.30 6.37
N GLN A 284 19.50 -0.35 7.04
CA GLN A 284 19.83 -1.44 7.96
C GLN A 284 19.99 -0.88 9.37
N MET A 285 19.10 -1.26 10.28
CA MET A 285 19.11 -0.84 11.68
C MET A 285 19.62 -1.97 12.55
N TYR A 286 20.74 -1.76 13.25
CA TYR A 286 21.36 -2.79 14.09
C TYR A 286 20.97 -2.68 15.55
N LEU A 287 21.18 -3.78 16.28
CA LEU A 287 21.14 -3.77 17.74
C LEU A 287 22.37 -3.03 18.30
N TRP A 288 22.18 -2.43 19.47
CA TRP A 288 23.21 -1.78 20.29
C TRP A 288 23.45 -2.58 21.57
#